data_AF-A0A2A5GVI6-F1
#
_entry.id   AF-A0A2A5GVI6-F1
#
_cell.length_a   1.000
_cell.length_b   1.000
_cell.length_c   1.000
_cell.angle_alpha   90.00
_cell.angle_beta   90.00
_cell.angle_gamma   90.00
#
_symmetry.space_group_name_H-M   'P 1'
#
loop_
_entity.id
_entity.type
_entity.pdbx_description
1 polymer ?
#
loop_
_entity_poly.entity_id
_entity_poly.type
_entity_poly.pdbx_seq_one_letter_code
_entity_poly.pdbx_strand_id
1 'polypeptide(L)'
;MPYTYLIGWSKYKKFYYGVRYSKYSNPEDLWVTYFTSSEYVTQFRKKYGEPDIIQIRKVFDCANKAKKWENRVLRKMKVYISEKWLNKTCSYSFPIRDITGDNNPMKNEDIKEKAIKTKKDRESKMTIDQLRKRYGRNGEKSYFIWECETCNKKIKKWGTVKAKAKRFCNKSCAAKTMNKRRKGIKLQRHDIRKTICITNGVETKRILESALIPKNWKKGRHWKPRKNT
;
A
#
# COMPACT_ATOMS: atom_id res chain seq x y z
N MET A 1 14.80 21.62 4.46
CA MET A 1 15.02 20.20 4.81
C MET A 1 14.13 19.79 5.97
N PRO A 2 13.25 18.79 5.80
CA PRO A 2 12.47 18.22 6.90
C PRO A 2 13.36 17.60 7.99
N TYR A 3 12.97 17.74 9.26
CA TYR A 3 13.73 17.20 10.39
C TYR A 3 12.82 16.81 11.55
N THR A 4 13.32 15.91 12.39
CA THR A 4 12.71 15.57 13.69
C THR A 4 13.54 16.13 14.82
N TYR A 5 12.88 16.51 15.90
CA TYR A 5 13.49 17.18 17.03
C TYR A 5 12.92 16.68 18.36
N LEU A 6 13.73 16.84 19.40
CA LEU A 6 13.35 16.61 20.79
C LEU A 6 13.53 17.94 21.53
N ILE A 7 12.48 18.35 22.23
CA ILE A 7 12.55 19.43 23.21
C ILE A 7 12.15 18.90 24.58
N GLY A 8 12.64 19.53 25.65
CA GLY A 8 12.29 19.11 26.99
C GLY A 8 12.63 20.11 28.06
N TRP A 9 11.94 19.97 29.18
CA TRP A 9 12.17 20.68 30.43
C TRP A 9 12.70 19.69 31.46
N SER A 10 14.02 19.68 31.68
CA SER A 10 14.67 18.74 32.60
C SER A 10 14.10 18.84 34.01
N LYS A 11 13.90 20.07 34.50
CA LYS A 11 13.30 20.37 35.82
C LYS A 11 11.96 19.68 36.04
N TYR A 12 11.10 19.64 35.02
CA TYR A 12 9.76 19.05 35.10
C TYR A 12 9.69 17.61 34.60
N LYS A 13 10.82 17.08 34.09
CA LYS A 13 10.91 15.77 33.43
C LYS A 13 9.84 15.61 32.33
N LYS A 14 9.57 16.71 31.59
CA LYS A 14 8.61 16.73 30.48
C LYS A 14 9.35 16.89 29.15
N PHE A 15 8.95 16.10 28.18
CA PHE A 15 9.59 16.04 26.86
C PHE A 15 8.55 16.10 25.75
N TYR A 16 8.94 16.61 24.59
CA TYR A 16 8.14 16.59 23.39
C TYR A 16 9.00 16.18 22.21
N TYR A 17 8.54 15.18 21.46
CA TYR A 17 9.18 14.75 20.22
C TYR A 17 8.33 15.20 19.04
N GLY A 18 8.92 15.94 18.11
CA GLY A 18 8.20 16.55 17.00
C GLY A 18 8.89 16.37 15.65
N VAL A 19 8.20 16.84 14.61
CA VAL A 19 8.68 16.88 13.24
C VAL A 19 8.33 18.22 12.59
N ARG A 20 9.28 18.82 11.89
CA ARG A 20 9.05 19.98 11.01
C ARG A 20 9.32 19.58 9.57
N TYR A 21 8.37 19.83 8.69
CA TYR A 21 8.44 19.38 7.29
C TYR A 21 7.89 20.42 6.29
N SER A 22 7.84 21.70 6.68
CA SER A 22 7.44 22.79 5.79
C SER A 22 8.42 22.94 4.61
N LYS A 23 7.94 23.58 3.52
CA LYS A 23 8.71 23.76 2.26
C LYS A 23 10.09 24.38 2.49
N TYR A 24 10.19 25.33 3.42
CA TYR A 24 11.42 26.07 3.74
C TYR A 24 11.93 25.79 5.16
N SER A 25 11.76 24.56 5.65
CA SER A 25 12.26 24.17 6.98
C SER A 25 13.80 24.19 7.02
N ASN A 26 14.43 24.92 7.94
CA ASN A 26 15.85 24.77 8.28
C ASN A 26 15.98 24.28 9.73
N PRO A 27 16.76 23.22 10.03
CA PRO A 27 17.09 22.81 11.40
C PRO A 27 17.59 23.93 12.30
N GLU A 28 18.33 24.90 11.76
CA GLU A 28 18.90 26.04 12.51
C GLU A 28 17.83 27.01 13.01
N ASP A 29 16.66 27.03 12.39
CA ASP A 29 15.53 27.85 12.83
C ASP A 29 14.92 27.34 14.16
N LEU A 30 15.21 26.10 14.56
CA LEU A 30 14.55 25.47 15.70
C LEU A 30 14.86 26.24 16.97
N TRP A 31 13.79 26.73 17.60
CA TRP A 31 13.83 27.57 18.80
C TRP A 31 14.50 28.95 18.62
N VAL A 32 14.68 29.38 17.37
CA VAL A 32 15.08 30.75 16.99
C VAL A 32 13.92 31.48 16.33
N THR A 33 13.53 31.02 15.13
CA THR A 33 12.41 31.58 14.36
C THR A 33 11.21 30.64 14.32
N TYR A 34 11.42 29.34 14.60
CA TYR A 34 10.38 28.34 14.73
C TYR A 34 10.42 27.67 16.09
N PHE A 35 9.41 27.94 16.92
CA PHE A 35 9.28 27.31 18.24
C PHE A 35 8.61 25.93 18.13
N THR A 36 7.31 25.90 17.85
CA THR A 36 6.54 24.66 17.79
C THR A 36 5.18 24.91 17.15
N SER A 37 4.60 23.87 16.54
CA SER A 37 3.20 23.86 16.10
C SER A 37 2.26 23.18 17.11
N SER A 38 2.78 22.70 18.25
CA SER A 38 1.97 22.00 19.26
C SER A 38 1.41 22.96 20.30
N GLU A 39 0.08 22.99 20.43
CA GLU A 39 -0.61 23.80 21.44
C GLU A 39 -0.16 23.46 22.87
N TYR A 40 0.03 22.18 23.18
CA TYR A 40 0.48 21.73 24.51
C TYR A 40 1.87 22.26 24.85
N VAL A 41 2.79 22.27 23.88
CA VAL A 41 4.12 22.83 24.07
C VAL A 41 4.04 24.34 24.25
N THR A 42 3.21 25.04 23.46
CA THR A 42 2.97 26.47 23.60
C THR A 42 2.42 26.83 24.99
N GLN A 43 1.45 26.08 25.50
CA GLN A 43 0.89 26.27 26.85
C GLN A 43 1.93 25.97 27.93
N PHE A 44 2.69 24.89 27.78
CA PHE A 44 3.73 24.51 28.74
C PHE A 44 4.83 25.57 28.81
N ARG A 45 5.24 26.11 27.66
CA ARG A 45 6.19 27.22 27.54
C ARG A 45 5.70 28.47 28.25
N LYS A 46 4.44 28.87 28.03
CA LYS A 46 3.83 30.04 28.71
C LYS A 46 3.83 29.89 30.24
N LYS A 47 3.63 28.68 30.73
CA LYS A 47 3.51 28.40 32.17
C LYS A 47 4.86 28.22 32.87
N TYR A 48 5.83 27.60 32.21
CA TYR A 48 7.06 27.12 32.82
C TYR A 48 8.35 27.68 32.21
N GLY A 49 8.23 28.57 31.22
CA GLY A 49 9.36 29.16 30.51
C GLY A 49 9.88 28.29 29.35
N GLU A 50 11.05 28.64 28.84
CA GLU A 50 11.67 27.96 27.71
C GLU A 50 12.23 26.57 28.09
N PRO A 51 12.24 25.60 27.17
CA PRO A 51 12.91 24.31 27.37
C PRO A 51 14.43 24.49 27.42
N ASP A 52 15.08 23.76 28.32
CA ASP A 52 16.54 23.68 28.41
C ASP A 52 17.15 22.61 27.48
N ILE A 53 16.33 21.67 27.01
CA ILE A 53 16.74 20.63 26.07
C ILE A 53 16.13 20.98 24.71
N ILE A 54 16.98 21.27 23.72
CA ILE A 54 16.60 21.52 22.33
C ILE A 54 17.57 20.76 21.44
N GLN A 55 17.08 19.73 20.74
CA GLN A 55 17.93 18.84 19.95
C GLN A 55 17.31 18.50 18.60
N ILE A 56 18.06 18.73 17.54
CA ILE A 56 17.79 18.11 16.24
C ILE A 56 18.21 16.65 16.32
N ARG A 57 17.26 15.74 16.06
CA ARG A 57 17.49 14.29 16.17
C ARG A 57 17.89 13.67 14.85
N LYS A 58 17.27 14.12 13.76
CA LYS A 58 17.52 13.59 12.41
C LYS A 58 16.97 14.52 11.35
N VAL A 59 17.75 14.72 10.29
CA VAL A 59 17.37 15.43 9.07
C VAL A 59 17.01 14.45 7.96
N PHE A 60 16.16 14.87 7.03
CA PHE A 60 15.64 14.03 5.95
C PHE A 60 15.63 14.78 4.62
N ASP A 61 15.75 14.00 3.55
CA ASP A 61 15.58 14.45 2.16
C ASP A 61 14.10 14.67 1.80
N CYS A 62 13.17 13.95 2.44
CA CYS A 62 11.74 14.10 2.15
C CYS A 62 10.83 14.10 3.40
N ALA A 63 9.74 14.86 3.30
CA ALA A 63 8.78 15.07 4.39
C ALA A 63 8.13 13.75 4.86
N ASN A 64 7.82 12.85 3.93
CA ASN A 64 7.20 11.57 4.24
C ASN A 64 8.12 10.65 5.06
N LYS A 65 9.44 10.68 4.84
CA LYS A 65 10.39 9.92 5.65
C LYS A 65 10.48 10.47 7.07
N ALA A 66 10.49 11.80 7.22
CA ALA A 66 10.51 12.46 8.52
C ALA A 66 9.27 12.10 9.36
N LYS A 67 8.07 12.19 8.78
CA LYS A 67 6.80 11.79 9.44
C LYS A 67 6.78 10.32 9.84
N LYS A 68 7.21 9.42 8.95
CA LYS A 68 7.27 7.98 9.25
C LYS A 68 8.26 7.68 10.39
N TRP A 69 9.37 8.41 10.45
CA TRP A 69 10.35 8.28 11.51
C TRP A 69 9.81 8.74 12.86
N GLU A 70 9.23 9.95 12.90
CA GLU A 70 8.57 10.48 14.10
C GLU A 70 7.54 9.49 14.62
N ASN A 71 6.61 9.00 13.79
CA ASN A 71 5.62 8.03 14.24
C ASN A 71 6.25 6.75 14.84
N ARG A 72 7.31 6.22 14.20
CA ARG A 72 8.02 5.04 14.70
C ARG A 72 8.61 5.30 16.09
N VAL A 73 9.19 6.47 16.29
CA VAL A 73 9.77 6.90 17.57
C VAL A 73 8.69 7.07 18.63
N LEU A 74 7.59 7.79 18.33
CA LEU A 74 6.47 7.99 19.25
C LEU A 74 5.87 6.65 19.70
N ARG A 75 5.69 5.71 18.78
CA ARG A 75 5.21 4.36 19.07
C ARG A 75 6.18 3.56 19.94
N LYS A 76 7.47 3.57 19.58
CA LYS A 76 8.51 2.85 20.33
C LYS A 76 8.61 3.35 21.78
N MET A 77 8.45 4.66 21.99
CA MET A 77 8.52 5.29 23.31
C MET A 77 7.19 5.27 24.08
N LYS A 78 6.11 4.77 23.46
CA LYS A 78 4.74 4.75 24.02
C LYS A 78 4.34 6.12 24.60
N VAL A 79 4.56 7.17 23.82
CA VAL A 79 4.43 8.56 24.30
C VAL A 79 3.03 8.89 24.84
N TYR A 80 2.00 8.25 24.28
CA TYR A 80 0.60 8.46 24.67
C TYR A 80 0.24 7.84 26.02
N ILE A 81 1.04 6.90 26.53
CA ILE A 81 0.84 6.25 27.83
C ILE A 81 1.67 6.95 28.90
N SER A 82 2.89 7.37 28.54
CA SER A 82 3.86 7.85 29.51
C SER A 82 3.67 9.34 29.78
N GLU A 83 3.40 9.67 31.05
CA GLU A 83 3.17 11.05 31.51
C GLU A 83 4.35 12.00 31.26
N LYS A 84 5.56 11.47 31.06
CA LYS A 84 6.75 12.28 30.76
C LYS A 84 6.66 13.01 29.41
N TRP A 85 5.74 12.60 28.52
CA TRP A 85 5.61 13.20 27.21
C TRP A 85 4.44 14.20 27.13
N LEU A 86 4.69 15.35 26.51
CA LEU A 86 3.64 16.32 26.16
C LEU A 86 2.86 15.89 24.91
N ASN A 87 3.37 14.93 24.14
CA ASN A 87 2.68 14.33 23.00
C ASN A 87 1.41 13.59 23.46
N LYS A 88 0.22 14.08 23.09
CA LYS A 88 -1.06 13.42 23.42
C LYS A 88 -1.45 12.30 22.48
N THR A 89 -0.96 12.31 21.25
CA THR A 89 -1.31 11.33 20.23
C THR A 89 -0.07 10.88 19.46
N CYS A 90 -0.16 9.70 18.84
CA CYS A 90 0.77 9.30 17.80
C CYS A 90 0.22 9.84 16.46
N SER A 91 0.85 10.90 15.95
CA SER A 91 0.50 11.74 14.78
C SER A 91 0.30 11.04 13.43
N TYR A 92 0.33 9.70 13.36
CA TYR A 92 -0.06 8.95 12.17
C TYR A 92 -1.31 8.15 12.51
N SER A 93 -2.45 8.66 12.06
CA SER A 93 -3.78 8.03 12.09
C SER A 93 -3.81 6.75 11.24
N PHE A 94 -3.04 5.74 11.62
CA PHE A 94 -3.60 4.41 11.58
C PHE A 94 -4.05 4.14 13.00
N PRO A 95 -5.37 4.11 13.28
CA PRO A 95 -5.80 3.56 14.55
C PRO A 95 -5.08 2.23 14.69
N ILE A 96 -4.37 2.04 15.80
CA ILE A 96 -4.02 0.71 16.24
C ILE A 96 -5.40 0.09 16.46
N ARG A 97 -5.97 -0.53 15.42
CA ARG A 97 -6.98 -1.55 15.65
C ARG A 97 -6.20 -2.51 16.53
N ASP A 98 -6.63 -2.62 17.77
CA ASP A 98 -6.11 -3.62 18.66
C ASP A 98 -6.57 -4.96 18.05
N ILE A 99 -5.81 -5.49 17.09
CA ILE A 99 -6.22 -6.67 16.31
C ILE A 99 -6.28 -7.89 17.26
N THR A 100 -5.52 -7.85 18.36
CA THR A 100 -5.29 -8.99 19.25
C THR A 100 -5.83 -8.79 20.66
N GLY A 101 -5.85 -7.57 21.19
CA GLY A 101 -6.32 -7.28 22.53
C GLY A 101 -7.84 -7.13 22.63
N ASP A 102 -8.30 -6.74 23.81
CA ASP A 102 -9.71 -6.84 24.19
C ASP A 102 -10.56 -5.70 23.63
N ASN A 103 -9.92 -4.61 23.22
CA ASN A 103 -10.56 -3.49 22.53
C ASN A 103 -10.72 -3.72 21.02
N ASN A 104 -10.54 -4.96 20.54
CA ASN A 104 -10.80 -5.28 19.14
C ASN A 104 -12.30 -5.14 18.84
N PRO A 105 -12.73 -4.23 17.94
CA PRO A 105 -14.13 -4.14 17.56
C PRO A 105 -14.67 -5.42 16.90
N MET A 106 -13.79 -6.31 16.41
CA MET A 106 -14.19 -7.64 15.93
C MET A 106 -14.47 -8.65 17.05
N LYS A 107 -14.12 -8.37 18.31
CA LYS A 107 -14.48 -9.21 19.48
C LYS A 107 -15.81 -8.79 20.11
N ASN A 108 -16.25 -7.54 19.92
CA ASN A 108 -17.53 -7.05 20.44
C ASN A 108 -18.71 -7.79 19.79
N GLU A 109 -19.54 -8.42 20.62
CA GLU A 109 -20.61 -9.32 20.17
C GLU A 109 -21.73 -8.56 19.44
N ASP A 110 -22.12 -7.37 19.90
CA ASP A 110 -23.13 -6.54 19.25
C ASP A 110 -22.71 -6.13 17.83
N ILE A 111 -21.42 -5.82 17.64
CA ILE A 111 -20.88 -5.46 16.32
C ILE A 111 -20.91 -6.68 15.40
N LYS A 112 -20.58 -7.87 15.91
CA LYS A 112 -20.68 -9.13 15.14
C LYS A 112 -22.13 -9.41 14.75
N GLU A 113 -23.07 -9.32 15.69
CA GLU A 113 -24.49 -9.55 15.43
C GLU A 113 -25.06 -8.59 14.40
N LYS A 114 -24.77 -7.29 14.53
CA LYS A 114 -25.16 -6.27 13.53
C LYS A 114 -24.59 -6.58 12.16
N ALA A 115 -23.33 -7.01 12.06
CA ALA A 115 -22.71 -7.41 10.80
C ALA A 115 -23.38 -8.65 10.19
N ILE A 116 -23.72 -9.66 11.01
CA ILE A 116 -24.43 -10.87 10.58
C ILE A 116 -25.83 -10.52 10.07
N LYS A 117 -26.58 -9.69 10.81
CA LYS A 117 -27.92 -9.24 10.42
C LYS A 117 -27.90 -8.48 9.10
N THR A 118 -26.99 -7.51 8.97
CA THR A 118 -26.80 -6.73 7.74
C THR A 118 -26.44 -7.62 6.55
N LYS A 119 -25.65 -8.67 6.76
CA LYS A 119 -25.32 -9.64 5.71
C LYS A 119 -26.57 -10.43 5.29
N LYS A 120 -27.34 -10.97 6.23
CA LYS A 120 -28.58 -11.71 5.96
C LYS A 120 -29.60 -10.85 5.21
N ASP A 121 -29.79 -9.60 5.64
CA ASP A 121 -30.72 -8.65 5.00
C ASP A 121 -30.30 -8.27 3.58
N ARG A 122 -28.99 -8.26 3.29
CA ARG A 122 -28.49 -8.06 1.93
C ARG A 122 -28.67 -9.29 1.07
N GLU A 123 -28.50 -10.48 1.64
CA GLU A 123 -28.65 -11.75 0.93
C GLU A 123 -30.11 -12.05 0.61
N SER A 124 -31.03 -11.74 1.51
CA SER A 124 -32.48 -11.93 1.30
C SER A 124 -33.04 -11.10 0.14
N LYS A 125 -32.38 -9.97 -0.18
CA LYS A 125 -32.74 -9.09 -1.30
C LYS A 125 -32.11 -9.51 -2.64
N MET A 126 -31.26 -10.53 -2.65
CA MET A 126 -30.58 -11.00 -3.87
C MET A 126 -31.28 -12.21 -4.47
N THR A 127 -31.27 -12.31 -5.80
CA THR A 127 -31.74 -13.53 -6.47
C THR A 127 -30.74 -14.68 -6.26
N ILE A 128 -31.23 -15.91 -6.43
CA ILE A 128 -30.40 -17.13 -6.34
C ILE A 128 -29.20 -17.05 -7.30
N ASP A 129 -29.39 -16.51 -8.52
CA ASP A 129 -28.30 -16.35 -9.50
C ASP A 129 -27.26 -15.29 -9.07
N GLN A 130 -27.72 -14.18 -8.49
CA GLN A 130 -26.84 -13.16 -7.93
C GLN A 130 -26.04 -13.68 -6.72
N LEU A 131 -26.67 -14.46 -5.85
CA LEU A 131 -25.99 -15.14 -4.73
C LEU A 131 -24.95 -16.16 -5.25
N ARG A 132 -25.29 -16.95 -6.27
CA ARG A 132 -24.38 -17.89 -6.94
C ARG A 132 -23.17 -17.20 -7.56
N LYS A 133 -23.37 -16.05 -8.23
CA LYS A 133 -22.29 -15.22 -8.79
C LYS A 133 -21.39 -14.61 -7.70
N ARG A 134 -21.98 -14.09 -6.62
CA ARG A 134 -21.27 -13.43 -5.50
C ARG A 134 -20.40 -14.41 -4.69
N TYR A 135 -20.95 -15.57 -4.37
CA TYR A 135 -20.23 -16.59 -3.59
C TYR A 135 -19.42 -17.56 -4.44
N GLY A 136 -19.46 -17.41 -5.77
CA GLY A 136 -18.48 -17.98 -6.69
C GLY A 136 -18.28 -19.49 -6.56
N ARG A 137 -19.34 -20.26 -6.26
CA ARG A 137 -19.32 -21.72 -6.25
C ARG A 137 -19.84 -22.36 -7.55
N ASN A 138 -20.20 -21.57 -8.56
CA ASN A 138 -20.57 -22.10 -9.87
C ASN A 138 -19.36 -22.17 -10.83
N GLY A 139 -18.27 -22.77 -10.37
CA GLY A 139 -17.61 -23.72 -11.27
C GLY A 139 -17.97 -25.07 -10.68
N GLU A 140 -18.77 -25.88 -11.37
CA GLU A 140 -18.94 -27.29 -10.98
C GLU A 140 -17.55 -27.85 -10.69
N LYS A 141 -17.38 -28.38 -9.47
CA LYS A 141 -16.15 -29.07 -9.12
C LYS A 141 -16.16 -30.36 -9.91
N SER A 142 -15.40 -30.39 -10.99
CA SER A 142 -15.20 -31.59 -11.77
C SER A 142 -13.72 -31.95 -11.77
N TYR A 143 -13.43 -33.23 -12.01
CA TYR A 143 -12.10 -33.61 -12.38
C TYR A 143 -11.80 -33.05 -13.77
N PHE A 144 -10.68 -32.35 -13.92
CA PHE A 144 -10.18 -31.96 -15.22
C PHE A 144 -8.73 -32.41 -15.41
N ILE A 145 -8.39 -32.73 -16.65
CA ILE A 145 -7.02 -32.99 -17.05
C ILE A 145 -6.35 -31.63 -17.25
N TRP A 146 -5.31 -31.38 -16.46
CA TRP A 146 -4.52 -30.16 -16.50
C TRP A 146 -3.12 -30.47 -17.02
N GLU A 147 -2.61 -29.67 -17.94
CA GLU A 147 -1.28 -29.84 -18.53
C GLU A 147 -0.31 -28.76 -18.02
N CYS A 148 0.89 -29.17 -17.63
CA CYS A 148 1.92 -28.27 -17.12
C CYS A 148 2.61 -27.48 -18.23
N GLU A 149 2.59 -26.15 -18.17
CA GLU A 149 3.27 -25.29 -19.16
C GLU A 149 4.80 -25.48 -19.23
N THR A 150 5.42 -26.11 -18.22
CA THR A 150 6.87 -26.29 -18.17
C THR A 150 7.34 -27.66 -18.64
N CYS A 151 6.54 -28.70 -18.40
CA CYS A 151 6.95 -30.09 -18.60
C CYS A 151 5.90 -30.96 -19.29
N ASN A 152 4.79 -30.37 -19.73
CA ASN A 152 3.68 -31.01 -20.44
C ASN A 152 3.05 -32.22 -19.71
N LYS A 153 3.34 -32.38 -18.41
CA LYS A 153 2.76 -33.44 -17.59
C LYS A 153 1.27 -33.18 -17.41
N LYS A 154 0.45 -34.14 -17.83
CA LYS A 154 -1.00 -34.17 -17.60
C LYS A 154 -1.29 -34.68 -16.19
N ILE A 155 -2.08 -33.93 -15.42
CA ILE A 155 -2.46 -34.25 -14.04
C ILE A 155 -3.97 -34.09 -13.90
N LYS A 156 -4.62 -35.11 -13.33
CA LYS A 156 -6.02 -35.04 -12.94
C LYS A 156 -6.15 -34.18 -11.67
N LYS A 157 -6.84 -33.04 -11.76
CA LYS A 157 -7.05 -32.13 -10.62
C LYS A 157 -8.53 -32.01 -10.32
N TRP A 158 -8.86 -31.97 -9.02
CA TRP A 158 -10.18 -31.64 -8.53
C TRP A 158 -10.24 -30.14 -8.21
N GLY A 159 -11.19 -29.41 -8.79
CA GLY A 159 -11.33 -27.99 -8.50
C GLY A 159 -12.27 -27.27 -9.46
N THR A 160 -12.36 -25.95 -9.31
CA THR A 160 -13.14 -25.11 -10.22
C THR A 160 -12.35 -24.81 -11.49
N VAL A 161 -13.02 -24.49 -12.60
CA VAL A 161 -12.36 -24.05 -13.85
C VAL A 161 -11.44 -22.83 -13.62
N LYS A 162 -11.76 -21.95 -12.66
CA LYS A 162 -10.91 -20.82 -12.24
C LYS A 162 -9.61 -21.25 -11.54
N ALA A 163 -9.55 -22.45 -10.95
CA ALA A 163 -8.33 -23.03 -10.37
C ALA A 163 -7.28 -23.42 -11.43
N LYS A 164 -7.61 -23.34 -12.74
CA LYS A 164 -6.63 -23.42 -13.85
C LYS A 164 -5.49 -22.40 -13.76
N ALA A 165 -5.58 -21.39 -12.89
CA ALA A 165 -4.55 -20.36 -12.71
C ALA A 165 -3.19 -20.89 -12.20
N LYS A 166 -3.11 -22.10 -11.63
CA LYS A 166 -1.82 -22.72 -11.25
C LYS A 166 -1.15 -23.34 -12.49
N ARG A 167 -0.15 -22.64 -13.04
CA ARG A 167 0.60 -22.98 -14.27
C ARG A 167 1.61 -24.13 -14.16
N PHE A 168 1.86 -24.63 -12.95
CA PHE A 168 2.95 -25.58 -12.69
C PHE A 168 2.47 -26.81 -11.92
N CYS A 169 3.04 -27.98 -12.25
CA CYS A 169 2.69 -29.25 -11.63
C CYS A 169 3.24 -29.36 -10.21
N ASN A 170 4.41 -28.75 -9.95
CA ASN A 170 5.09 -28.76 -8.67
C ASN A 170 6.02 -27.54 -8.52
N LYS A 171 6.62 -27.40 -7.33
CA LYS A 171 7.57 -26.31 -7.00
C LYS A 171 8.80 -26.31 -7.92
N SER A 172 9.28 -27.48 -8.35
CA SER A 172 10.42 -27.61 -9.26
C SER A 172 10.12 -27.01 -10.64
N CYS A 173 8.96 -27.28 -11.23
CA CYS A 173 8.56 -26.68 -12.51
C CYS A 173 8.31 -25.17 -12.41
N ALA A 174 7.78 -24.70 -11.28
CA ALA A 174 7.68 -23.27 -10.99
C ALA A 174 9.08 -22.64 -10.94
N ALA A 175 10.04 -23.26 -10.23
CA ALA A 175 11.41 -22.77 -10.12
C ALA A 175 12.15 -22.76 -11.46
N LYS A 176 12.04 -23.84 -12.27
CA LYS A 176 12.62 -23.89 -13.63
C LYS A 176 12.12 -22.76 -14.51
N THR A 177 10.83 -22.46 -14.44
CA THR A 177 10.20 -21.36 -15.20
C THR A 177 10.68 -19.99 -14.73
N MET A 178 10.79 -19.78 -13.42
CA MET A 178 11.31 -18.54 -12.85
C MET A 178 12.80 -18.34 -13.15
N ASN A 179 13.60 -19.41 -13.16
CA ASN A 179 15.01 -19.37 -13.50
C ASN A 179 15.25 -19.03 -14.98
N LYS A 180 14.42 -19.56 -15.90
CA LYS A 180 14.45 -19.13 -17.31
C LYS A 180 14.19 -17.63 -17.45
N ARG A 181 13.20 -17.08 -16.72
CA ARG A 181 12.93 -15.63 -16.71
C ARG A 181 14.09 -14.80 -16.17
N ARG A 182 14.72 -15.24 -15.07
CA ARG A 182 15.88 -14.56 -14.47
C ARG A 182 17.08 -14.52 -15.40
N LYS A 183 17.28 -15.56 -16.21
CA LYS A 183 18.35 -15.64 -17.22
C LYS A 183 18.03 -14.90 -18.53
N GLY A 184 16.96 -14.08 -18.56
CA GLY A 184 16.55 -13.34 -19.77
C GLY A 184 15.96 -14.20 -20.90
N ILE A 185 15.83 -15.52 -20.68
CA ILE A 185 15.25 -16.44 -21.66
C ILE A 185 13.75 -16.19 -21.68
N LYS A 186 13.27 -15.57 -22.77
CA LYS A 186 11.84 -15.37 -23.01
C LYS A 186 11.17 -16.74 -23.10
N LEU A 187 10.42 -17.11 -22.07
CA LEU A 187 9.48 -18.23 -22.15
C LEU A 187 8.53 -17.93 -23.30
N GLN A 188 8.43 -18.85 -24.26
CA GLN A 188 7.39 -18.80 -25.28
C GLN A 188 6.04 -18.83 -24.55
N ARG A 189 5.43 -17.66 -24.37
CA ARG A 189 4.01 -17.61 -24.04
C ARG A 189 3.31 -18.24 -25.23
N HIS A 190 2.61 -19.36 -25.03
CA HIS A 190 1.56 -19.76 -25.94
C HIS A 190 0.75 -18.51 -26.33
N ASP A 191 0.60 -18.31 -27.63
CA ASP A 191 0.19 -17.08 -28.32
C ASP A 191 -0.71 -16.14 -27.53
N ILE A 192 -0.10 -15.26 -26.73
CA ILE A 192 -0.70 -13.95 -26.49
C ILE A 192 -0.22 -13.11 -27.66
N ARG A 193 -0.90 -13.28 -28.80
CA ARG A 193 -0.94 -12.39 -29.98
C ARG A 193 0.01 -11.20 -29.81
N LYS A 194 1.27 -11.36 -30.25
CA LYS A 194 2.24 -10.26 -30.19
C LYS A 194 1.60 -9.13 -30.98
N THR A 195 1.25 -8.03 -30.31
CA THR A 195 0.61 -6.88 -30.93
C THR A 195 1.60 -5.74 -30.94
N ILE A 196 1.74 -5.07 -32.08
CA ILE A 196 2.54 -3.86 -32.23
C ILE A 196 1.61 -2.65 -32.26
N CYS A 197 2.04 -1.54 -31.66
CA CYS A 197 1.36 -0.27 -31.80
C CYS A 197 1.81 0.41 -33.10
N ILE A 198 0.83 0.87 -33.89
CA ILE A 198 1.05 1.66 -35.09
C ILE A 198 0.31 2.99 -34.98
N THR A 199 0.83 4.02 -35.64
CA THR A 199 0.24 5.36 -35.68
C THR A 199 0.34 5.96 -37.08
N ASN A 200 -0.64 6.77 -37.46
CA ASN A 200 -0.64 7.61 -38.67
C ASN A 200 -0.43 9.10 -38.36
N GLY A 201 -0.12 9.46 -37.10
CA GLY A 201 0.01 10.85 -36.64
C GLY A 201 -1.28 11.48 -36.09
N VAL A 202 -2.45 10.87 -36.35
CA VAL A 202 -3.76 11.33 -35.84
C VAL A 202 -4.27 10.37 -34.76
N GLU A 203 -4.14 9.06 -34.99
CA GLU A 203 -4.61 8.01 -34.11
C GLU A 203 -3.57 6.90 -33.89
N THR A 204 -3.83 6.03 -32.91
CA THR A 204 -3.01 4.85 -32.64
C THR A 204 -3.88 3.60 -32.51
N LYS A 205 -3.43 2.48 -33.10
CA LYS A 205 -4.09 1.18 -32.95
C LYS A 205 -3.08 0.06 -32.75
N ARG A 206 -3.55 -1.07 -32.23
CA ARG A 206 -2.77 -2.29 -32.08
C ARG A 206 -3.13 -3.28 -33.17
N ILE A 207 -2.13 -3.76 -33.90
CA ILE A 207 -2.28 -4.84 -34.87
C ILE A 207 -1.42 -6.02 -34.43
N LEU A 208 -1.71 -7.21 -34.96
CA LEU A 208 -0.82 -8.36 -34.79
C LEU A 208 0.55 -8.04 -35.41
N GLU A 209 1.63 -8.50 -34.78
CA GLU A 209 2.98 -8.31 -35.29
C GLU A 209 3.18 -8.97 -36.66
N SER A 210 2.38 -9.99 -36.99
CA SER A 210 2.32 -10.65 -38.29
C SER A 210 1.44 -9.94 -39.33
N ALA A 211 0.63 -8.97 -38.93
CA ALA A 211 -0.25 -8.26 -39.86
C ALA A 211 0.52 -7.17 -40.64
N LEU A 212 0.19 -7.00 -41.92
CA LEU A 212 0.75 -5.94 -42.75
C LEU A 212 0.38 -4.57 -42.18
N ILE A 213 1.36 -3.67 -42.12
CA ILE A 213 1.14 -2.29 -41.69
C ILE A 213 0.42 -1.55 -42.84
N PRO A 214 -0.75 -0.94 -42.60
CA PRO A 214 -1.46 -0.21 -43.65
C PRO A 214 -0.62 0.94 -44.21
N LYS A 215 -0.84 1.29 -45.49
CA LYS A 215 -0.20 2.44 -46.14
C LYS A 215 -0.46 3.71 -45.31
N ASN A 216 0.56 4.53 -45.08
CA ASN A 216 0.56 5.73 -44.20
C ASN A 216 0.58 5.47 -42.68
N TRP A 217 0.77 4.24 -42.24
CA TRP A 217 0.98 3.92 -40.82
C TRP A 217 2.43 3.55 -40.54
N LYS A 218 2.94 3.90 -39.36
CA LYS A 218 4.29 3.56 -38.91
C LYS A 218 4.28 2.96 -37.51
N LYS A 219 5.28 2.11 -37.21
CA LYS A 219 5.49 1.59 -35.86
C LYS A 219 5.80 2.76 -34.92
N GLY A 220 5.08 2.87 -33.80
CA GLY A 220 5.22 4.02 -32.90
C GLY A 220 4.62 3.79 -31.51
N ARG A 221 5.15 4.51 -30.51
CA ARG A 221 4.57 4.56 -29.16
C ARG A 221 3.26 5.34 -29.18
N HIS A 222 2.41 5.12 -28.18
CA HIS A 222 1.11 5.77 -28.04
C HIS A 222 1.27 7.30 -28.16
N TRP A 223 0.69 7.89 -29.21
CA TRP A 223 0.72 9.33 -29.42
C TRP A 223 -0.19 9.96 -28.38
N LYS A 224 0.38 10.75 -27.47
CA LYS A 224 -0.38 11.64 -26.59
C LYS A 224 -0.32 13.02 -27.23
N PRO A 225 -1.45 13.64 -27.60
CA PRO A 225 -1.43 15.03 -28.02
C PRO A 225 -0.78 15.85 -26.89
N ARG A 226 0.22 16.67 -27.24
CA ARG A 226 0.70 17.70 -26.32
C ARG A 226 -0.49 18.62 -26.07
N LYS A 227 -0.89 18.78 -24.81
CA LYS A 227 -1.84 19.83 -24.46
C LYS A 227 -1.15 21.15 -24.78
N ASN A 228 -1.76 21.93 -25.68
CA ASN A 228 -1.34 23.31 -25.90
C ASN A 228 -1.51 24.03 -24.56
N THR A 229 -0.38 24.38 -23.93
CA THR A 229 -0.29 25.34 -22.83
C THR A 229 -0.25 26.75 -23.40
#